data_AF-A0A940Q7F3-F1
#
_entry.id   AF-A0A940Q7F3-F1
#
_cell.length_a   1.000
_cell.length_b   1.000
_cell.length_c   1.000
_cell.angle_alpha   90.00
_cell.angle_beta   90.00
_cell.angle_gamma   90.00
#
_symmetry.space_group_name_H-M   'P 1'
#
loop_
_entity.id
_entity.type
_entity.pdbx_description
1 polymer ?
#
loop_
_entity_poly.entity_id
_entity_poly.type
_entity_poly.pdbx_seq_one_letter_code
_entity_poly.pdbx_strand_id
1 'polypeptide(L)'
;MRLQADLHTHTIASTHAYSTITENCSFAAKNGIKCVAMTDHAMTMPDAPHCWHYHNLKILPRKIEGVTVLKGAEANIIDYDGNIDIDDETLGYLEWVVASFHKYTCKPSTVEEHTRGYLSIAKNPIIDIIGHPTTSMFEYDMEKCVKAFKEYNKIVEINESSIMWKNGSRENALELMKLCKKYEVFISIDSDAHFHELIGQAPLALEMAQSIDFPSKLVINSDFDMLREYILSKRPNLDI
;
A
#
# COMPACT_ATOMS: atom_id res chain seq x y z
N MET A 1 5.12 1.89 19.41
CA MET A 1 4.68 0.89 18.42
C MET A 1 5.86 0.58 17.50
N ARG A 2 6.02 -0.67 17.04
CA ARG A 2 7.06 -1.06 16.06
C ARG A 2 6.37 -1.76 14.90
N LEU A 3 6.81 -1.47 13.67
CA LEU A 3 6.31 -2.16 12.48
C LEU A 3 6.95 -3.54 12.36
N GLN A 4 6.17 -4.53 11.93
CA GLN A 4 6.61 -5.90 11.64
C GLN A 4 6.51 -6.24 10.16
N ALA A 5 5.87 -5.39 9.35
CA ALA A 5 5.81 -5.53 7.91
C ALA A 5 5.91 -4.16 7.23
N ASP A 6 6.40 -4.17 5.99
CA ASP A 6 6.32 -3.04 5.07
C ASP A 6 5.56 -3.48 3.83
N LEU A 7 4.39 -2.89 3.60
CA LEU A 7 3.37 -3.38 2.67
C LEU A 7 3.31 -2.61 1.35
N HIS A 8 4.23 -1.66 1.16
CA HIS A 8 4.38 -0.91 -0.08
C HIS A 8 5.88 -0.61 -0.31
N THR A 9 6.51 -1.39 -1.19
CA THR A 9 7.94 -1.27 -1.50
C THR A 9 8.23 -1.56 -2.98
N HIS A 10 9.28 -0.93 -3.51
CA HIS A 10 9.67 -1.01 -4.91
C HIS A 10 11.05 -1.65 -5.06
N THR A 11 11.32 -2.17 -6.26
CA THR A 11 12.57 -2.81 -6.63
C THR A 11 13.12 -2.24 -7.94
N ILE A 12 14.32 -2.67 -8.33
CA ILE A 12 14.95 -2.33 -9.62
C ILE A 12 14.12 -2.68 -10.87
N ALA A 13 12.95 -3.32 -10.72
CA ALA A 13 12.00 -3.49 -11.80
C ALA A 13 11.50 -2.14 -12.35
N SER A 14 11.47 -1.09 -11.52
CA SER A 14 11.40 0.31 -11.94
C SER A 14 12.77 0.97 -11.78
N THR A 15 13.25 1.68 -12.81
CA THR A 15 14.63 2.23 -12.80
C THR A 15 14.84 3.40 -11.83
N HIS A 16 13.76 3.99 -11.31
CA HIS A 16 13.81 4.95 -10.20
C HIS A 16 13.80 4.30 -8.80
N ALA A 17 13.81 2.97 -8.72
CA ALA A 17 14.13 2.22 -7.51
C ALA A 17 15.47 1.48 -7.68
N TYR A 18 16.18 1.29 -6.56
CA TYR A 18 17.62 0.98 -6.58
C TYR A 18 17.99 -0.25 -5.77
N SER A 19 17.03 -1.11 -5.46
CA SER A 19 17.28 -2.33 -4.68
C SER A 19 16.56 -3.54 -5.25
N THR A 20 17.21 -4.69 -5.18
CA THR A 20 16.61 -5.99 -5.48
C THR A 20 15.72 -6.44 -4.34
N ILE A 21 14.79 -7.37 -4.61
CA ILE A 21 13.98 -7.97 -3.55
C ILE A 21 14.83 -8.66 -2.46
N THR A 22 15.99 -9.21 -2.83
CA THR A 22 16.92 -9.81 -1.87
C THR A 22 17.58 -8.77 -0.97
N GLU A 23 17.93 -7.59 -1.49
CA GLU A 23 18.45 -6.49 -0.66
C GLU A 23 17.38 -5.95 0.29
N ASN A 24 16.15 -5.75 -0.21
CA ASN A 24 15.00 -5.36 0.63
C ASN A 24 14.78 -6.37 1.77
N CYS A 25 14.79 -7.67 1.47
CA CYS A 25 14.62 -8.73 2.48
C CYS A 25 15.80 -8.81 3.45
N SER A 26 17.04 -8.64 2.99
CA SER A 26 18.21 -8.66 3.88
C SER A 26 18.21 -7.49 4.86
N PHE A 27 17.82 -6.29 4.40
CA PHE A 27 17.66 -5.14 5.30
C PHE A 27 16.48 -5.35 6.26
N ALA A 28 15.34 -5.86 5.77
CA ALA A 28 14.19 -6.19 6.59
C ALA A 28 14.55 -7.18 7.72
N ALA A 29 15.26 -8.27 7.40
CA ALA A 29 15.70 -9.28 8.35
C ALA A 29 16.56 -8.67 9.47
N LYS A 30 17.55 -7.84 9.10
CA LYS A 30 18.44 -7.13 10.05
C LYS A 30 17.68 -6.19 10.97
N ASN A 31 16.57 -5.62 10.49
CA ASN A 31 15.75 -4.65 11.23
C ASN A 31 14.49 -5.28 11.86
N GLY A 32 14.38 -6.60 11.88
CA GLY A 32 13.27 -7.33 12.51
C GLY A 32 11.92 -7.14 11.84
N ILE A 33 11.90 -6.72 10.58
CA ILE A 33 10.72 -6.75 9.71
C ILE A 33 10.52 -8.19 9.25
N LYS A 34 9.33 -8.74 9.49
CA LYS A 34 8.98 -10.14 9.20
C LYS A 34 8.39 -10.33 7.81
N CYS A 35 7.88 -9.26 7.19
CA CYS A 35 7.21 -9.32 5.91
C CYS A 35 7.47 -8.08 5.06
N VAL A 36 7.73 -8.28 3.77
CA VAL A 36 7.85 -7.22 2.77
C VAL A 36 6.90 -7.54 1.62
N ALA A 37 6.06 -6.58 1.23
CA ALA A 37 5.30 -6.67 -0.01
C ALA A 37 6.10 -6.03 -1.14
N MET A 38 6.34 -6.81 -2.19
CA MET A 38 6.93 -6.29 -3.43
C MET A 38 5.80 -5.77 -4.31
N THR A 39 5.71 -4.47 -4.45
CA THR A 39 4.57 -3.77 -5.08
C THR A 39 5.07 -2.80 -6.14
N ASP A 40 5.92 -3.28 -7.04
CA ASP A 40 6.40 -2.48 -8.17
C ASP A 40 5.21 -1.90 -8.98
N HIS A 41 5.40 -0.70 -9.53
CA HIS A 41 4.38 0.06 -10.25
C HIS A 41 3.83 -0.69 -11.47
N ALA A 42 2.51 -0.73 -11.61
CA ALA A 42 1.87 -1.38 -12.76
C ALA A 42 2.06 -0.63 -14.10
N MET A 43 1.88 -1.39 -15.18
CA MET A 43 2.35 -1.18 -16.56
C MET A 43 2.16 0.21 -17.18
N THR A 44 1.12 0.97 -16.81
CA THR A 44 0.86 2.28 -17.43
C THR A 44 1.68 3.41 -16.83
N MET A 45 2.27 3.19 -15.65
CA MET A 45 3.20 4.14 -15.05
C MET A 45 4.47 4.24 -15.92
N PRO A 46 4.96 5.46 -16.22
CA PRO A 46 6.29 5.62 -16.81
C PRO A 46 7.33 4.92 -15.93
N ASP A 47 8.24 4.16 -16.54
CA ASP A 47 9.28 3.39 -15.84
C ASP A 47 8.77 2.16 -15.05
N ALA A 48 7.55 1.70 -15.32
CA ALA A 48 7.06 0.40 -14.83
C ALA A 48 7.69 -0.80 -15.58
N PRO A 49 7.83 -1.96 -14.92
CA PRO A 49 8.22 -3.19 -15.58
C PRO A 49 7.14 -3.73 -16.54
N HIS A 50 7.57 -4.65 -17.42
CA HIS A 50 6.66 -5.43 -18.26
C HIS A 50 5.78 -6.38 -17.41
N CYS A 51 4.58 -6.74 -17.90
CA CYS A 51 3.64 -7.63 -17.17
C CYS A 51 4.24 -8.97 -16.73
N TRP A 52 5.22 -9.48 -17.49
CA TRP A 52 5.97 -10.70 -17.17
C TRP A 52 6.71 -10.65 -15.84
N HIS A 53 7.05 -9.46 -15.33
CA HIS A 53 7.54 -9.30 -13.97
C HIS A 53 6.57 -9.92 -12.97
N TYR A 54 5.29 -9.55 -13.05
CA TYR A 54 4.22 -10.04 -12.17
C TYR A 54 3.91 -11.52 -12.39
N HIS A 55 3.80 -11.96 -13.66
CA HIS A 55 3.49 -13.35 -13.99
C HIS A 55 4.54 -14.33 -13.47
N ASN A 56 5.79 -13.86 -13.36
CA ASN A 56 6.90 -14.69 -12.95
C ASN A 56 7.20 -14.62 -11.45
N LEU A 57 6.51 -13.77 -10.66
CA LEU A 57 6.71 -13.70 -9.20
C LEU A 57 6.50 -15.04 -8.49
N LYS A 58 5.75 -15.96 -9.11
CA LYS A 58 5.57 -17.33 -8.63
C LYS A 58 6.90 -18.07 -8.38
N ILE A 59 7.99 -17.74 -9.07
CA ILE A 59 9.30 -18.38 -8.86
C ILE A 59 9.98 -17.95 -7.56
N LEU A 60 9.61 -16.78 -7.01
CA LEU A 60 10.20 -16.30 -5.77
C LEU A 60 9.80 -17.23 -4.61
N PRO A 61 10.76 -17.59 -3.74
CA PRO A 61 10.44 -18.35 -2.54
C PRO A 61 9.52 -17.53 -1.63
N ARG A 62 8.70 -18.21 -0.81
CA ARG A 62 7.85 -17.54 0.19
C ARG A 62 8.66 -16.72 1.19
N LYS A 63 9.86 -17.19 1.55
CA LYS A 63 10.74 -16.52 2.50
C LYS A 63 12.14 -16.31 1.92
N ILE A 64 12.68 -15.12 2.11
CA ILE A 64 14.07 -14.75 1.82
C ILE A 64 14.69 -14.27 3.13
N GLU A 65 15.77 -14.92 3.57
CA GLU A 65 16.41 -14.63 4.88
C GLU A 65 15.43 -14.63 6.08
N GLY A 66 14.38 -15.46 6.00
CA GLY A 66 13.34 -15.56 7.03
C GLY A 66 12.22 -14.52 6.93
N VAL A 67 12.35 -13.53 6.03
CA VAL A 67 11.31 -12.52 5.74
C VAL A 67 10.32 -13.07 4.74
N THR A 68 9.03 -13.02 5.06
CA THR A 68 7.95 -13.36 4.14
C THR A 68 7.88 -12.34 3.01
N VAL A 69 7.79 -12.81 1.77
CA VAL A 69 7.59 -11.96 0.59
C VAL A 69 6.14 -12.08 0.14
N LEU A 70 5.42 -10.96 0.10
CA LEU A 70 4.11 -10.87 -0.56
C LEU A 70 4.31 -10.46 -2.01
N LYS A 71 3.77 -11.25 -2.92
CA LYS A 71 3.89 -11.05 -4.37
C LYS A 71 2.78 -10.10 -4.81
N GLY A 72 3.08 -8.81 -4.94
CA GLY A 72 2.07 -7.80 -5.17
C GLY A 72 2.36 -6.89 -6.35
N ALA A 73 1.53 -5.85 -6.44
CA ALA A 73 1.69 -4.73 -7.36
C ALA A 73 1.09 -3.48 -6.73
N GLU A 74 1.65 -2.32 -7.08
CA GLU A 74 0.94 -1.06 -6.97
C GLU A 74 0.22 -0.79 -8.30
N ALA A 75 -1.07 -1.11 -8.32
CA ALA A 75 -1.96 -0.86 -9.43
C ALA A 75 -2.24 0.64 -9.57
N ASN A 76 -2.20 1.14 -10.79
CA ASN A 76 -2.62 2.51 -11.09
C ASN A 76 -4.13 2.55 -11.25
N ILE A 77 -4.79 3.44 -10.51
CA ILE A 77 -6.16 3.83 -10.82
C ILE A 77 -6.10 4.71 -12.06
N ILE A 78 -6.81 4.34 -13.13
CA ILE A 78 -6.71 5.00 -14.45
C ILE A 78 -7.90 5.92 -14.75
N ASP A 79 -9.00 5.79 -14.02
CA ASP A 79 -10.17 6.66 -14.12
C ASP A 79 -10.97 6.72 -12.81
N TYR A 80 -12.06 7.47 -12.83
CA TYR A 80 -12.95 7.65 -11.67
C TYR A 80 -14.11 6.66 -11.62
N ASP A 81 -14.18 5.72 -12.56
CA ASP A 81 -15.10 4.57 -12.56
C ASP A 81 -14.53 3.38 -11.77
N GLY A 82 -13.29 3.48 -11.31
CA GLY A 82 -12.62 2.48 -10.48
C GLY A 82 -11.86 1.43 -11.29
N ASN A 83 -11.55 1.71 -12.56
CA ASN A 83 -10.69 0.84 -13.35
C ASN A 83 -9.23 1.00 -12.91
N ILE A 84 -8.49 -0.11 -13.00
CA ILE A 84 -7.05 -0.17 -12.75
C ILE A 84 -6.32 -0.68 -14.00
N ASP A 85 -5.02 -0.47 -14.07
CA ASP A 85 -4.19 -0.84 -15.22
C ASP A 85 -3.63 -2.27 -15.18
N ILE A 86 -4.28 -3.18 -14.46
CA ILE A 86 -3.92 -4.60 -14.38
C ILE A 86 -5.08 -5.45 -14.87
N ASP A 87 -4.81 -6.36 -15.81
CA ASP A 87 -5.80 -7.30 -16.33
C ASP A 87 -6.03 -8.52 -15.42
N ASP A 88 -7.14 -9.22 -15.64
CA ASP A 88 -7.55 -10.38 -14.83
C ASP A 88 -6.50 -11.51 -14.82
N GLU A 89 -5.76 -11.68 -15.93
CA GLU A 89 -4.68 -12.67 -16.02
C GLU A 89 -3.56 -12.30 -15.05
N THR A 90 -3.08 -11.05 -15.09
CA THR A 90 -1.99 -10.57 -14.22
C THR A 90 -2.42 -10.59 -12.76
N LEU A 91 -3.65 -10.18 -12.46
CA LEU A 91 -4.24 -10.25 -11.12
C LEU A 91 -4.23 -11.67 -10.54
N GLY A 92 -4.39 -12.69 -11.37
CA GLY A 92 -4.34 -14.10 -10.96
C GLY A 92 -2.99 -14.56 -10.40
N TYR A 93 -1.92 -13.79 -10.62
CA TYR A 93 -0.58 -14.06 -10.07
C TYR A 93 -0.25 -13.27 -8.80
N LEU A 94 -1.12 -12.34 -8.39
CA LEU A 94 -0.89 -11.42 -7.28
C LEU A 94 -1.57 -11.89 -5.98
N GLU A 95 -0.87 -11.67 -4.87
CA GLU A 95 -1.29 -11.98 -3.50
C GLU A 95 -1.64 -10.71 -2.72
N TRP A 96 -1.25 -9.54 -3.22
CA TRP A 96 -1.38 -8.25 -2.56
C TRP A 96 -1.51 -7.13 -3.59
N VAL A 97 -2.55 -6.31 -3.49
CA VAL A 97 -2.76 -5.20 -4.43
C VAL A 97 -2.97 -3.89 -3.69
N VAL A 98 -2.04 -2.97 -3.91
CA VAL A 98 -2.16 -1.55 -3.56
C VAL A 98 -2.77 -0.83 -4.77
N ALA A 99 -3.81 -0.01 -4.59
CA ALA A 99 -4.35 0.82 -5.68
C ALA A 99 -4.16 2.30 -5.37
N SER A 100 -3.52 3.01 -6.30
CA SER A 100 -3.06 4.37 -6.10
C SER A 100 -3.43 5.28 -7.26
N PHE A 101 -3.74 6.54 -6.95
CA PHE A 101 -3.88 7.58 -7.97
C PHE A 101 -2.52 8.21 -8.28
N HIS A 102 -2.17 8.24 -9.56
CA HIS A 102 -0.97 8.90 -10.05
C HIS A 102 -1.31 9.85 -11.18
N LYS A 103 -0.75 11.07 -11.13
CA LYS A 103 -1.03 12.11 -12.15
C LYS A 103 -0.68 11.70 -13.58
N TYR A 104 0.18 10.70 -13.75
CA TYR A 104 0.65 10.19 -15.05
C TYR A 104 -0.34 9.20 -15.67
N THR A 105 -1.16 8.53 -14.86
CA THR A 105 -2.10 7.48 -15.28
C THR A 105 -3.55 7.93 -15.16
N CYS A 106 -3.84 8.83 -14.22
CA CYS A 106 -5.13 9.50 -14.06
C CYS A 106 -4.92 11.00 -13.80
N LYS A 107 -5.41 11.85 -14.69
CA LYS A 107 -5.27 13.31 -14.54
C LYS A 107 -6.14 13.79 -13.39
N PRO A 108 -5.62 14.57 -12.43
CA PRO A 108 -6.43 15.19 -11.38
C PRO A 108 -7.65 15.95 -11.93
N SER A 109 -8.75 15.87 -11.20
CA SER A 109 -10.07 16.40 -11.55
C SER A 109 -10.71 17.07 -10.32
N THR A 110 -12.03 17.05 -10.24
CA THR A 110 -12.82 17.59 -9.12
C THR A 110 -12.84 16.66 -7.91
N VAL A 111 -13.10 17.22 -6.73
CA VAL A 111 -13.29 16.48 -5.47
C VAL A 111 -14.36 15.40 -5.60
N GLU A 112 -15.44 15.67 -6.33
CA GLU A 112 -16.54 14.74 -6.58
C GLU A 112 -16.08 13.52 -7.38
N GLU A 113 -15.27 13.72 -8.42
CA GLU A 113 -14.70 12.66 -9.24
C GLU A 113 -13.68 11.83 -8.47
N HIS A 114 -12.77 12.45 -7.72
CA HIS A 114 -11.84 11.73 -6.84
C HIS A 114 -12.59 10.87 -5.81
N THR A 115 -13.61 11.47 -5.17
CA THR A 115 -14.50 10.76 -4.22
C THR A 115 -15.15 9.56 -4.90
N ARG A 116 -15.68 9.72 -6.10
CA ARG A 116 -16.32 8.65 -6.88
C ARG A 116 -15.33 7.53 -7.23
N GLY A 117 -14.10 7.89 -7.60
CA GLY A 117 -13.01 6.95 -7.85
C GLY A 117 -12.67 6.11 -6.63
N TYR A 118 -12.40 6.76 -5.48
CA TYR A 118 -12.12 6.04 -4.23
C TYR A 118 -13.27 5.13 -3.77
N LEU A 119 -14.52 5.57 -3.92
CA LEU A 119 -15.68 4.74 -3.61
C LEU A 119 -15.80 3.52 -4.54
N SER A 120 -15.38 3.65 -5.80
CA SER A 120 -15.40 2.55 -6.77
C SER A 120 -14.27 1.55 -6.49
N ILE A 121 -13.06 2.06 -6.17
CA ILE A 121 -11.92 1.25 -5.74
C ILE A 121 -12.22 0.50 -4.43
N ALA A 122 -12.93 1.15 -3.49
CA ALA A 122 -13.35 0.49 -2.25
C ALA A 122 -14.19 -0.76 -2.52
N LYS A 123 -15.02 -0.78 -3.57
CA LYS A 123 -15.88 -1.93 -3.91
C LYS A 123 -15.14 -3.07 -4.58
N ASN A 124 -13.96 -2.81 -5.16
CA ASN A 124 -13.23 -3.81 -5.92
C ASN A 124 -12.62 -4.87 -4.97
N PRO A 125 -13.06 -6.14 -4.98
CA PRO A 125 -12.66 -7.13 -4.00
C PRO A 125 -11.16 -7.50 -4.05
N ILE A 126 -10.50 -7.25 -5.17
CA ILE A 126 -9.09 -7.61 -5.37
C ILE A 126 -8.14 -6.65 -4.65
N ILE A 127 -8.59 -5.42 -4.38
CA ILE A 127 -7.77 -4.37 -3.76
C ILE A 127 -7.65 -4.62 -2.26
N ASP A 128 -6.43 -4.54 -1.74
CA ASP A 128 -6.12 -4.70 -0.33
C ASP A 128 -5.92 -3.35 0.36
N ILE A 129 -5.05 -2.52 -0.23
CA ILE A 129 -4.70 -1.19 0.28
C ILE A 129 -5.19 -0.09 -0.67
N ILE A 130 -5.74 0.98 -0.10
CA ILE A 130 -5.86 2.28 -0.75
C ILE A 130 -4.52 3.01 -0.58
N GLY A 131 -3.74 3.11 -1.66
CA GLY A 131 -2.36 3.63 -1.65
C GLY A 131 -2.30 5.15 -1.63
N HIS A 132 -1.39 5.67 -0.80
CA HIS A 132 -1.13 7.08 -0.47
C HIS A 132 -2.29 8.06 -0.74
N PRO A 133 -3.48 7.84 -0.14
CA PRO A 133 -4.68 8.64 -0.40
C PRO A 133 -4.65 9.98 0.34
N THR A 134 -3.45 10.49 0.64
CA THR A 134 -3.18 11.79 1.24
C THR A 134 -2.54 12.74 0.24
N THR A 135 -2.24 12.25 -0.98
CA THR A 135 -1.70 13.05 -2.08
C THR A 135 -2.65 14.21 -2.42
N SER A 136 -2.22 15.44 -2.15
CA SER A 136 -3.04 16.66 -2.22
C SER A 136 -3.64 16.98 -3.60
N MET A 137 -3.07 16.44 -4.68
CA MET A 137 -3.63 16.59 -6.03
C MET A 137 -4.97 15.84 -6.21
N PHE A 138 -5.23 14.82 -5.39
CA PHE A 138 -6.43 13.98 -5.47
C PHE A 138 -7.33 14.21 -4.25
N GLU A 139 -7.67 15.48 -3.96
CA GLU A 139 -8.57 15.84 -2.86
C GLU A 139 -9.95 15.19 -3.00
N TYR A 140 -10.52 14.67 -1.91
CA TYR A 140 -11.78 13.91 -1.90
C TYR A 140 -12.49 14.07 -0.55
N ASP A 141 -13.76 13.66 -0.49
CA ASP A 141 -14.50 13.53 0.77
C ASP A 141 -13.96 12.34 1.57
N MET A 142 -12.98 12.61 2.44
CA MET A 142 -12.30 11.61 3.27
C MET A 142 -13.27 10.87 4.17
N GLU A 143 -14.19 11.56 4.85
CA GLU A 143 -15.10 10.91 5.80
C GLU A 143 -16.05 9.94 5.09
N LYS A 144 -16.56 10.34 3.91
CA LYS A 144 -17.40 9.47 3.09
C LYS A 144 -16.62 8.24 2.59
N CYS A 145 -15.38 8.42 2.12
CA CYS A 145 -14.58 7.31 1.60
C CYS A 145 -14.09 6.39 2.72
N VAL A 146 -13.67 6.90 3.88
CA VAL A 146 -13.27 6.07 5.04
C VAL A 146 -14.41 5.16 5.49
N LYS A 147 -15.66 5.63 5.49
CA LYS A 147 -16.83 4.78 5.76
C LYS A 147 -16.97 3.65 4.73
N ALA A 148 -16.74 3.91 3.45
CA ALA A 148 -16.74 2.87 2.42
C ALA A 148 -15.54 1.92 2.59
N PHE A 149 -14.35 2.41 2.92
CA PHE A 149 -13.18 1.57 3.21
C PHE A 149 -13.47 0.62 4.37
N LYS A 150 -14.20 1.07 5.40
CA LYS A 150 -14.71 0.20 6.47
C LYS A 150 -15.67 -0.86 5.95
N GLU A 151 -16.67 -0.45 5.18
CA GLU A 151 -17.72 -1.33 4.63
C GLU A 151 -17.14 -2.47 3.80
N TYR A 152 -16.16 -2.17 2.94
CA TYR A 152 -15.54 -3.14 2.03
C TYR A 152 -14.21 -3.71 2.56
N ASN A 153 -13.94 -3.55 3.86
CA ASN A 153 -12.77 -4.11 4.55
C ASN A 153 -11.42 -3.77 3.86
N LYS A 154 -11.23 -2.50 3.49
CA LYS A 154 -9.97 -1.99 2.92
C LYS A 154 -9.03 -1.48 4.00
N ILE A 155 -7.74 -1.64 3.74
CA ILE A 155 -6.68 -1.00 4.51
C ILE A 155 -6.39 0.37 3.88
N VAL A 156 -6.15 1.37 4.71
CA VAL A 156 -5.82 2.73 4.27
C VAL A 156 -4.35 3.02 4.54
N GLU A 157 -3.59 3.35 3.51
CA GLU A 157 -2.17 3.63 3.69
C GLU A 157 -1.92 4.99 4.32
N ILE A 158 -0.96 5.02 5.26
CA ILE A 158 -0.23 6.20 5.69
C ILE A 158 1.20 6.04 5.18
N ASN A 159 1.56 6.85 4.20
CA ASN A 159 2.79 6.71 3.42
C ASN A 159 3.86 7.69 3.91
N GLU A 160 4.99 7.18 4.42
CA GLU A 160 6.09 7.99 4.96
C GLU A 160 6.71 8.91 3.89
N SER A 161 7.00 8.37 2.70
CA SER A 161 7.55 9.14 1.58
C SER A 161 6.67 10.33 1.20
N SER A 162 5.36 10.13 1.17
CA SER A 162 4.38 11.17 0.89
C SER A 162 4.38 12.24 1.98
N ILE A 163 4.43 11.86 3.26
CA ILE A 163 4.53 12.82 4.39
C ILE A 163 5.82 13.64 4.31
N MET A 164 6.94 13.06 3.91
CA MET A 164 8.22 13.75 3.79
C MET A 164 8.26 14.73 2.61
N TRP A 165 7.75 14.33 1.45
CA TRP A 165 8.08 15.00 0.17
C TRP A 165 6.90 15.65 -0.54
N LYS A 166 5.65 15.29 -0.22
CA LYS A 166 4.46 15.82 -0.92
C LYS A 166 3.78 16.90 -0.07
N ASN A 167 3.71 18.11 -0.61
CA ASN A 167 3.02 19.24 0.01
C ASN A 167 1.57 18.90 0.38
N GLY A 168 1.16 19.21 1.61
CA GLY A 168 -0.19 18.96 2.14
C GLY A 168 -0.44 17.52 2.58
N SER A 169 0.44 16.56 2.24
CA SER A 169 0.22 15.15 2.59
C SER A 169 0.29 14.91 4.10
N ARG A 170 1.09 15.69 4.83
CA ARG A 170 1.22 15.57 6.29
C ARG A 170 -0.09 15.96 6.99
N GLU A 171 -0.67 17.10 6.62
CA GLU A 171 -1.94 17.58 7.15
C GLU A 171 -3.08 16.60 6.81
N ASN A 172 -3.12 16.15 5.55
CA ASN A 172 -4.09 15.16 5.08
C ASN A 172 -3.97 13.82 5.82
N ALA A 173 -2.75 13.34 6.05
CA ALA A 173 -2.52 12.09 6.78
C ALA A 173 -3.00 12.18 8.23
N LEU A 174 -2.83 13.33 8.90
CA LEU A 174 -3.33 13.51 10.26
C LEU A 174 -4.86 13.45 10.32
N GLU A 175 -5.54 14.10 9.38
CA GLU A 175 -7.00 14.09 9.30
C GLU A 175 -7.53 12.69 8.96
N LEU A 176 -6.91 12.04 7.98
CA LEU A 176 -7.24 10.67 7.58
C LEU A 176 -7.07 9.68 8.75
N MET A 177 -5.98 9.78 9.53
CA MET A 177 -5.80 8.94 10.73
C MET A 177 -6.90 9.21 11.77
N LYS A 178 -7.31 10.45 12.01
CA LYS A 178 -8.41 10.75 12.95
C LYS A 178 -9.72 10.10 12.49
N LEU A 179 -10.00 10.12 11.20
CA LEU A 179 -11.18 9.46 10.63
C LEU A 179 -11.08 7.94 10.72
N CYS A 180 -9.94 7.34 10.35
CA CYS A 180 -9.72 5.90 10.50
C CYS A 180 -9.83 5.44 11.96
N LYS A 181 -9.33 6.25 12.91
CA LYS A 181 -9.51 6.00 14.36
C LYS A 181 -10.99 6.06 14.76
N LYS A 182 -11.73 7.07 14.29
CA LYS A 182 -13.17 7.27 14.59
C LYS A 182 -14.04 6.13 14.06
N TYR A 183 -13.74 5.62 12.86
CA TYR A 183 -14.52 4.59 12.17
C TYR A 183 -13.92 3.17 12.29
N GLU A 184 -12.87 3.01 13.10
CA GLU A 184 -12.15 1.76 13.31
C GLU A 184 -11.71 1.07 11.99
N VAL A 185 -11.13 1.84 11.08
CA VAL A 185 -10.55 1.35 9.82
C VAL A 185 -9.09 1.00 10.03
N PHE A 186 -8.67 -0.15 9.49
CA PHE A 186 -7.26 -0.53 9.51
C PHE A 186 -6.44 0.45 8.67
N ILE A 187 -5.31 0.88 9.23
CA ILE A 187 -4.27 1.55 8.47
C ILE A 187 -3.07 0.64 8.30
N SER A 188 -2.32 0.83 7.23
CA SER A 188 -0.92 0.41 7.13
C SER A 188 -0.04 1.64 7.19
N ILE A 189 1.12 1.54 7.85
CA ILE A 189 2.13 2.60 7.84
C ILE A 189 3.32 2.09 7.04
N ASP A 190 3.47 2.59 5.81
CA ASP A 190 4.42 2.02 4.84
C ASP A 190 5.45 3.05 4.40
N SER A 191 6.63 2.55 4.01
CA SER A 191 7.76 3.40 3.68
C SER A 191 7.69 3.98 2.27
N ASP A 192 7.06 3.26 1.32
CA ASP A 192 7.17 3.51 -0.12
C ASP A 192 8.64 3.42 -0.58
N ALA A 193 9.36 2.43 -0.04
CA ALA A 193 10.80 2.32 -0.19
C ALA A 193 11.20 2.05 -1.64
N HIS A 194 11.97 2.97 -2.20
CA HIS A 194 12.68 2.82 -3.48
C HIS A 194 14.16 2.44 -3.28
N PHE A 195 14.59 2.29 -2.03
CA PHE A 195 15.93 1.84 -1.66
C PHE A 195 15.84 1.06 -0.34
N HIS A 196 16.57 -0.06 -0.24
CA HIS A 196 16.37 -1.05 0.83
C HIS A 196 16.55 -0.49 2.25
N GLU A 197 17.35 0.56 2.44
CA GLU A 197 17.57 1.17 3.76
C GLU A 197 16.33 1.88 4.33
N LEU A 198 15.33 2.14 3.48
CA LEU A 198 14.06 2.74 3.88
C LEU A 198 13.03 1.70 4.32
N ILE A 199 13.28 0.41 4.12
CA ILE A 199 12.32 -0.65 4.44
C ILE A 199 11.96 -0.63 5.93
N GLY A 200 10.66 -0.50 6.20
CA GLY A 200 10.06 -0.38 7.53
C GLY A 200 10.38 0.92 8.26
N GLN A 201 11.02 1.91 7.60
CA GLN A 201 11.34 3.20 8.20
C GLN A 201 10.20 4.19 7.96
N ALA A 202 9.44 4.49 9.02
CA ALA A 202 8.35 5.44 8.97
C ALA A 202 8.26 6.33 10.23
N PRO A 203 9.35 7.02 10.63
CA PRO A 203 9.39 7.77 11.88
C PRO A 203 8.32 8.88 11.96
N LEU A 204 8.05 9.61 10.89
CA LEU A 204 7.08 10.72 10.91
C LEU A 204 5.66 10.20 11.05
N ALA A 205 5.29 9.17 10.28
CA ALA A 205 3.98 8.54 10.39
C ALA A 205 3.76 7.91 11.78
N LEU A 206 4.79 7.29 12.35
CA LEU A 206 4.75 6.72 13.70
C LEU A 206 4.61 7.80 14.78
N GLU A 207 5.30 8.93 14.64
CA GLU A 207 5.16 10.08 15.54
C GLU A 207 3.74 10.66 15.46
N MET A 208 3.20 10.81 14.25
CA MET A 208 1.82 11.29 14.04
C MET A 208 0.80 10.36 14.68
N ALA A 209 0.91 9.05 14.47
CA ALA A 209 0.04 8.06 15.09
C ALA A 209 0.11 8.13 16.63
N GLN A 210 1.30 8.33 17.20
CA GLN A 210 1.47 8.53 18.65
C GLN A 210 0.81 9.83 19.14
N SER A 211 0.95 10.94 18.40
CA SER A 211 0.42 12.26 18.80
C SER A 211 -1.10 12.30 18.97
N ILE A 212 -1.82 11.36 18.35
CA ILE A 212 -3.28 11.24 18.43
C ILE A 212 -3.73 9.99 19.17
N ASP A 213 -2.82 9.29 19.87
CA ASP A 213 -3.06 8.01 20.54
C ASP A 213 -3.75 6.99 19.62
N PHE A 214 -3.26 6.83 18.38
CA PHE A 214 -3.86 5.93 17.42
C PHE A 214 -3.77 4.47 17.93
N PRO A 215 -4.89 3.70 17.96
CA PRO A 215 -4.87 2.35 18.51
C PRO A 215 -3.97 1.42 17.69
N SER A 216 -2.96 0.80 18.30
CA SER A 216 -2.06 -0.14 17.60
C SER A 216 -2.80 -1.33 17.00
N LYS A 217 -3.91 -1.77 17.62
CA LYS A 217 -4.81 -2.80 17.09
C LYS A 217 -5.45 -2.45 15.74
N LEU A 218 -5.34 -1.20 15.27
CA LEU A 218 -5.81 -0.74 13.96
C LEU A 218 -4.65 -0.49 12.99
N VAL A 219 -3.40 -0.76 13.36
CA VAL A 219 -2.23 -0.63 12.49
C VAL A 219 -1.82 -2.02 12.02
N ILE A 220 -2.30 -2.42 10.85
CA ILE A 220 -2.30 -3.82 10.39
C ILE A 220 -0.88 -4.42 10.34
N ASN A 221 0.11 -3.62 9.98
CA ASN A 221 1.50 -4.02 9.85
C ASN A 221 2.34 -3.82 11.13
N SER A 222 1.72 -3.49 12.26
CA SER A 222 2.38 -3.49 13.58
C SER A 222 2.41 -4.87 14.24
N ASP A 223 1.59 -5.80 13.75
CA ASP A 223 1.52 -7.19 14.22
C ASP A 223 1.40 -8.13 13.02
N PHE A 224 2.40 -9.00 12.84
CA PHE A 224 2.43 -9.93 11.71
C PHE A 224 1.31 -10.97 11.76
N ASP A 225 0.86 -11.41 12.94
CA ASP A 225 -0.21 -12.40 13.03
C ASP A 225 -1.56 -11.79 12.62
N MET A 226 -1.80 -10.52 12.99
CA MET A 226 -2.98 -9.76 12.55
C MET A 226 -2.98 -9.55 11.02
N LEU A 227 -1.84 -9.18 10.44
CA LEU A 227 -1.69 -9.09 8.99
C LEU A 227 -1.96 -10.43 8.30
N ARG A 228 -1.41 -11.52 8.86
CA ARG A 228 -1.58 -12.88 8.35
C ARG A 228 -3.04 -13.31 8.35
N GLU A 229 -3.77 -13.05 9.45
CA GLU A 229 -5.21 -13.32 9.54
C GLU A 229 -6.01 -12.53 8.49
N TYR A 230 -5.67 -11.24 8.28
CA TYR A 230 -6.30 -10.43 7.24
C TYR A 230 -6.07 -11.03 5.85
N ILE A 231 -4.84 -11.41 5.51
CA ILE A 231 -4.50 -12.01 4.23
C ILE A 231 -5.24 -13.33 4.02
N LEU A 232 -5.23 -14.23 5.01
CA LEU A 232 -5.91 -15.52 4.94
C LEU A 232 -7.44 -15.39 4.85
N SER A 233 -8.03 -14.34 5.40
CA SER A 233 -9.47 -14.07 5.26
C SER A 233 -9.90 -13.83 3.80
N LYS A 234 -8.97 -13.33 2.96
CA LYS A 234 -9.19 -13.12 1.52
C LYS A 234 -8.61 -14.23 0.65
N ARG A 235 -7.50 -14.82 1.09
CA ARG A 235 -6.68 -15.79 0.33
C ARG A 235 -6.37 -17.00 1.24
N PRO A 236 -7.35 -17.87 1.52
CA PRO A 236 -7.23 -18.91 2.56
C PRO A 236 -6.21 -20.01 2.25
N ASN A 237 -5.80 -20.15 0.98
CA ASN A 237 -4.83 -21.15 0.54
C ASN A 237 -3.39 -20.61 0.49
N LEU A 238 -3.16 -19.37 0.93
CA LEU A 238 -1.83 -18.79 0.92
C LEU A 238 -0.98 -19.38 2.04
N ASP A 239 0.19 -19.90 1.70
CA ASP A 239 1.18 -20.37 2.68
C ASP A 239 1.92 -19.16 3.28
N ILE A 240 1.34 -18.56 4.32
CA ILE A 240 1.84 -17.37 5.03
C ILE A 240 1.94 -17.63 6.54
#